data_AF-A0A4Q2XD30-F1
#
_entry.id   AF-A0A4Q2XD30-F1
#
_cell.length_a   1.000
_cell.length_b   1.000
_cell.length_c   1.000
_cell.angle_alpha   90.00
_cell.angle_beta   90.00
_cell.angle_gamma   90.00
#
_symmetry.space_group_name_H-M   'P 1'
#
loop_
_entity.id
_entity.type
_entity.pdbx_description
1 polymer ?
#
loop_
_entity_poly.entity_id
_entity_poly.type
_entity_poly.pdbx_seq_one_letter_code
_entity_poly.pdbx_strand_id
1 'polypeptide(L)'
;MSFSQSSRLLRSASRLTGAAACLLPALLLAHPGHYHPDETDEFDFFRATLFHTHGSLDYVLAAVAIVSMVLACMSGKPAVRITAMIASLGSIALLPIL
;
A
#
# COMPACT_ATOMS: atom_id res chain seq x y z
N MET A 1 25.78 21.12 15.77
CA MET A 1 24.55 20.30 15.93
C MET A 1 24.13 19.54 14.64
N SER A 2 25.04 19.19 13.71
CA SER A 2 24.65 18.65 12.38
C SER A 2 24.62 17.10 12.25
N PHE A 3 25.37 16.37 13.09
CA PHE A 3 25.50 14.90 12.96
C PHE A 3 24.23 14.08 13.26
N SER A 4 23.29 14.62 14.06
CA SER A 4 22.08 13.90 14.49
C SER A 4 20.97 13.87 13.43
N GLN A 5 20.98 14.79 12.46
CA GLN A 5 19.98 14.82 11.38
C GLN A 5 20.33 13.83 10.26
N SER A 6 21.61 13.74 9.85
CA SER A 6 22.03 12.77 8.82
C SER A 6 21.75 11.33 9.21
N SER A 7 21.97 10.96 10.48
CA SER A 7 21.72 9.59 10.96
C SER A 7 20.23 9.22 11.04
N ARG A 8 19.33 10.22 11.12
CA ARG A 8 17.87 10.00 11.04
C ARG A 8 17.41 9.88 9.60
N LEU A 9 17.93 10.72 8.70
CA LEU A 9 17.67 10.63 7.26
C LEU A 9 18.14 9.29 6.68
N LEU A 10 19.34 8.84 7.03
CA LEU A 10 19.86 7.53 6.62
C LEU A 10 19.02 6.36 7.15
N ARG A 11 18.52 6.44 8.39
CA ARG A 11 17.61 5.41 8.95
C ARG A 11 16.23 5.42 8.31
N SER A 12 15.71 6.60 7.98
CA SER A 12 14.43 6.69 7.26
C SER A 12 14.57 6.19 5.83
N ALA A 13 15.67 6.53 5.16
CA ALA A 13 16.00 6.02 3.84
C ALA A 13 16.10 4.49 3.88
N SER A 14 16.87 3.90 4.81
CA SER A 14 17.01 2.44 4.89
C SER A 14 15.69 1.70 5.15
N ARG A 15 14.78 2.32 5.93
CA ARG A 15 13.43 1.77 6.17
C ARG A 15 12.55 1.84 4.93
N LEU A 16 12.64 2.93 4.17
CA LEU A 16 11.94 3.07 2.90
C LEU A 16 12.48 2.10 1.84
N THR A 17 13.80 1.93 1.75
CA THR A 17 14.40 0.95 0.84
C THR A 17 14.02 -0.48 1.22
N GLY A 18 13.98 -0.81 2.52
CA GLY A 18 13.52 -2.12 2.99
C GLY A 18 12.05 -2.38 2.68
N ALA A 19 11.18 -1.39 2.89
CA ALA A 19 9.76 -1.50 2.54
C ALA A 19 9.58 -1.67 1.02
N ALA A 20 10.32 -0.90 0.20
CA ALA A 20 10.29 -1.02 -1.25
C ALA A 20 10.79 -2.39 -1.73
N ALA A 21 11.86 -2.91 -1.15
CA ALA A 21 12.43 -4.21 -1.50
C ALA A 21 11.46 -5.38 -1.20
N CYS A 22 10.59 -5.24 -0.20
CA CYS A 22 9.56 -6.25 0.10
C CYS A 22 8.27 -6.06 -0.71
N LEU A 23 7.87 -4.82 -1.00
CA LEU A 23 6.61 -4.53 -1.67
C LEU A 23 6.69 -4.63 -3.20
N LEU A 24 7.81 -4.24 -3.82
CA LEU A 24 7.97 -4.31 -5.28
C LEU A 24 7.84 -5.73 -5.83
N PRO A 25 8.47 -6.77 -5.25
CA PRO A 25 8.29 -8.13 -5.72
C PRO A 25 6.84 -8.61 -5.55
N ALA A 26 6.17 -8.24 -4.46
CA ALA A 26 4.77 -8.58 -4.24
C ALA A 26 3.85 -7.92 -5.29
N LEU A 27 4.13 -6.67 -5.67
CA LEU A 27 3.41 -5.95 -6.73
C LEU A 27 3.76 -6.40 -8.15
N LEU A 28 4.93 -7.00 -8.36
CA LEU A 28 5.33 -7.57 -9.66
C LEU A 28 4.82 -9.00 -9.84
N LEU A 29 4.72 -9.76 -8.74
CA LEU A 29 4.10 -11.09 -8.70
C LEU A 29 2.57 -11.01 -8.62
N ALA A 30 2.05 -9.83 -8.32
CA ALA A 30 0.67 -9.43 -8.54
C ALA A 30 0.40 -9.31 -10.05
N HIS A 31 0.45 -10.44 -10.76
CA HIS A 31 0.01 -10.49 -12.13
C HIS A 31 -1.52 -10.55 -12.10
N PRO A 32 -2.25 -9.56 -12.66
CA PRO A 32 -3.67 -9.72 -12.88
C PRO A 32 -3.83 -10.92 -13.80
N GLY A 33 -4.49 -11.97 -13.32
CA GLY A 33 -4.83 -13.12 -14.13
C GLY A 33 -5.43 -12.62 -15.44
N HIS A 34 -4.90 -13.06 -16.57
CA HIS A 34 -5.54 -12.78 -17.85
C HIS A 34 -6.94 -13.39 -17.78
N TYR A 35 -7.96 -12.54 -17.81
CA TYR A 35 -9.35 -12.95 -17.88
C TYR A 35 -9.54 -13.87 -19.10
N HIS A 36 -9.78 -15.15 -18.84
CA HIS A 36 -10.19 -16.12 -19.85
C HIS A 36 -11.72 -16.15 -19.88
N PRO A 37 -12.38 -15.58 -20.91
CA PRO A 37 -13.84 -15.44 -20.95
C PRO A 37 -14.60 -16.77 -20.99
N ASP A 38 -13.91 -17.90 -21.19
CA ASP A 38 -14.50 -19.24 -21.29
C ASP A 38 -14.33 -20.08 -20.01
N GLU A 39 -13.58 -19.59 -19.02
CA GLU A 39 -13.43 -20.26 -17.72
C GLU A 39 -14.30 -19.54 -16.68
N THR A 40 -15.48 -20.09 -16.40
CA THR A 40 -16.33 -19.66 -15.28
C THR A 40 -15.64 -19.99 -13.95
N ASP A 41 -14.62 -19.23 -13.57
CA ASP A 41 -14.13 -19.22 -12.21
C ASP A 41 -15.06 -18.35 -11.36
N GLU A 42 -15.91 -19.01 -10.58
CA GLU A 42 -16.86 -18.38 -9.68
C GLU A 42 -16.17 -17.41 -8.70
N PHE A 43 -14.88 -17.64 -8.41
CA PHE A 43 -14.07 -16.78 -7.56
C PHE A 43 -13.71 -15.46 -8.25
N ASP A 44 -13.36 -15.50 -9.54
CA ASP A 44 -13.08 -14.30 -10.33
C ASP A 44 -14.35 -13.49 -10.60
N PHE A 45 -15.50 -14.13 -10.79
CA PHE A 45 -16.79 -13.44 -10.84
C PHE A 45 -17.12 -12.77 -9.50
N PHE A 46 -16.90 -13.44 -8.37
CA PHE A 46 -17.05 -12.85 -7.04
C PHE A 46 -16.11 -11.65 -6.84
N ARG A 47 -14.87 -11.74 -7.30
CA ARG A 47 -13.88 -10.67 -7.20
C ARG A 47 -14.22 -9.48 -8.12
N ALA A 48 -14.66 -9.75 -9.35
CA ALA A 48 -15.11 -8.76 -10.32
C ALA A 48 -16.49 -8.14 -10.01
N THR A 49 -17.27 -8.73 -9.09
CA THR A 49 -18.63 -8.23 -8.78
C THR A 49 -18.75 -7.65 -7.37
N LEU A 50 -18.10 -8.23 -6.36
CA LEU A 50 -18.16 -7.76 -4.96
C LEU A 50 -16.94 -6.95 -4.53
N PHE A 51 -15.76 -7.25 -5.09
CA PHE A 51 -14.51 -6.50 -4.81
C PHE A 51 -14.15 -5.51 -5.91
N HIS A 52 -14.90 -5.47 -7.00
CA HIS A 52 -14.82 -4.42 -8.01
C HIS A 52 -15.59 -3.22 -7.48
N THR A 53 -14.96 -2.54 -6.54
CA THR A 53 -15.45 -1.29 -6.01
C THR A 53 -15.43 -0.30 -7.17
N HIS A 54 -16.61 0.08 -7.67
CA HIS A 54 -16.79 1.11 -8.70
C HIS A 54 -15.71 2.18 -8.50
N GLY A 55 -14.81 2.37 -9.47
CA GLY A 55 -13.42 2.85 -9.25
C GLY A 55 -13.18 4.10 -8.38
N SER A 56 -14.23 4.80 -7.93
CA SER A 56 -14.20 5.79 -6.85
C SER A 56 -13.60 5.29 -5.53
N LEU A 57 -13.88 4.06 -5.08
CA LEU A 57 -13.29 3.58 -3.82
C LEU A 57 -11.78 3.36 -3.95
N ASP A 58 -11.31 2.95 -5.12
CA ASP A 58 -9.88 2.75 -5.38
C ASP A 58 -9.13 4.08 -5.24
N TYR A 59 -9.69 5.18 -5.77
CA TYR A 59 -9.12 6.51 -5.55
C TYR A 59 -9.13 6.91 -4.08
N VAL A 60 -10.16 6.55 -3.32
CA VAL A 60 -10.24 6.81 -1.88
C VAL A 60 -9.18 6.00 -1.13
N LEU A 61 -9.04 4.70 -1.43
CA LEU A 61 -8.04 3.84 -0.80
C LEU A 61 -6.62 4.29 -1.14
N ALA A 62 -6.36 4.69 -2.39
CA ALA A 62 -5.09 5.27 -2.80
C ALA A 62 -4.80 6.60 -2.08
N ALA A 63 -5.80 7.48 -1.96
CA ALA A 63 -5.66 8.74 -1.22
C ALA A 63 -5.38 8.48 0.26
N VAL A 64 -6.11 7.55 0.89
CA VAL A 64 -5.89 7.16 2.30
C VAL A 64 -4.49 6.57 2.47
N ALA A 65 -4.03 5.72 1.55
CA ALA A 65 -2.69 5.15 1.58
C ALA A 65 -1.59 6.23 1.57
N ILE A 66 -1.72 7.23 0.70
CA ILE A 66 -0.76 8.34 0.56
C ILE A 66 -0.81 9.26 1.79
N VAL A 67 -2.00 9.71 2.19
CA VAL A 67 -2.17 10.65 3.31
C VAL A 67 -1.68 10.03 4.62
N SER A 68 -2.00 8.77 4.87
CA SER A 68 -1.53 8.06 6.07
C SER A 68 -0.02 7.84 6.05
N MET A 69 0.58 7.55 4.91
CA MET A 69 2.05 7.50 4.77
C MET A 69 2.70 8.86 5.09
N VAL A 70 2.15 9.96 4.57
CA VAL A 70 2.63 11.33 4.86
C VAL A 70 2.52 11.63 6.36
N LEU A 71 1.39 11.30 6.99
CA LEU A 71 1.19 11.46 8.43
C LEU A 71 2.18 10.63 9.26
N ALA A 72 2.50 9.41 8.83
CA ALA A 72 3.49 8.56 9.49
C ALA A 72 4.92 9.11 9.40
N CYS A 73 5.23 9.84 8.32
CA CYS A 73 6.50 10.53 8.12
C CYS A 73 6.60 11.85 8.89
N MET A 74 5.51 12.62 8.97
CA MET A 74 5.48 13.94 9.60
C MET A 74 5.25 13.91 11.11
N SER A 75 4.57 12.89 11.63
CA SER A 75 4.22 12.83 13.05
C SER A 75 5.43 12.50 13.93
N GLY A 76 5.64 13.31 14.98
CA GLY A 76 6.63 13.02 16.02
C GLY A 76 6.15 12.00 17.07
N LYS A 77 4.86 11.65 17.07
CA LYS A 77 4.27 10.76 18.08
C LYS A 77 4.28 9.30 17.59
N PRO A 78 4.96 8.36 18.27
CA PRO A 78 5.14 6.99 17.79
C PRO A 78 3.81 6.25 17.57
N ALA A 79 2.83 6.45 18.45
CA ALA A 79 1.50 5.85 18.31
C ALA A 79 0.82 6.26 17.00
N VAL A 80 0.84 7.56 16.66
CA VAL A 80 0.26 8.09 15.42
C VAL A 80 0.99 7.56 14.19
N ARG A 81 2.31 7.37 14.28
CA ARG A 81 3.08 6.81 13.16
C ARG A 81 2.73 5.35 12.88
N ILE A 82 2.57 4.56 13.93
CA ILE A 82 2.23 3.14 13.81
C ILE A 82 0.81 3.00 13.25
N THR A 83 -0.16 3.73 13.79
CA THR A 83 -1.54 3.67 13.29
C THR A 83 -1.64 4.17 11.85
N ALA A 84 -0.91 5.22 11.49
CA ALA A 84 -0.88 5.73 10.12
C ALA A 84 -0.17 4.76 9.16
N MET A 85 0.88 4.05 9.59
CA MET A 85 1.48 2.97 8.78
C MET A 85 0.53 1.80 8.57
N ILE A 86 -0.19 1.38 9.61
CA ILE A 86 -1.18 0.30 9.50
C ILE A 86 -2.31 0.69 8.54
N ALA A 87 -2.82 1.92 8.65
CA ALA A 87 -3.84 2.44 7.74
C ALA A 87 -3.34 2.51 6.29
N SER A 88 -2.08 2.89 6.08
CA SER A 88 -1.46 2.92 4.76
C SER A 88 -1.37 1.52 4.15
N LEU A 89 -0.80 0.57 4.89
CA LEU A 89 -0.64 -0.80 4.45
C LEU A 89 -1.98 -1.51 4.23
N GLY A 90 -2.95 -1.30 5.13
CA GLY A 90 -4.30 -1.84 4.98
C GLY A 90 -5.00 -1.30 3.74
N SER A 91 -4.84 -0.01 3.44
CA SER A 91 -5.43 0.59 2.23
C SER A 91 -4.78 0.06 0.95
N ILE A 92 -3.47 -0.16 0.96
CA ILE A 92 -2.75 -0.78 -0.17
C ILE A 92 -3.17 -2.24 -0.37
N ALA A 93 -3.32 -3.00 0.72
CA ALA A 93 -3.76 -4.40 0.64
C ALA A 93 -5.20 -4.57 0.12
N LEU A 94 -6.03 -3.53 0.26
CA LEU A 94 -7.40 -3.50 -0.21
C LEU A 94 -7.55 -2.94 -1.63
N LEU A 95 -6.52 -2.28 -2.17
CA LEU A 95 -6.55 -1.81 -3.55
C LEU A 95 -6.57 -3.02 -4.50
N PRO A 96 -7.44 -3.04 -5.52
CA PRO A 96 -7.47 -4.11 -6.53
C PRO A 96 -6.30 -4.00 -7.54
N ILE A 97 -5.10 -3.67 -7.04
CA ILE A 97 -3.85 -3.68 -7.80
C ILE A 97 -3.24 -5.07 -7.57
N LEU A 98 -3.92 -6.09 -8.08
CA LEU A 98 -3.53 -7.51 -8.04
C LEU A 98 -4.33 -8.28 -9.08
#